data_AF-A0A7V9M018-F1
#
_entry.id   AF-A0A7V9M018-F1
#
_cell.length_a   1.000
_cell.length_b   1.000
_cell.length_c   1.000
_cell.angle_alpha   90.00
_cell.angle_beta   90.00
_cell.angle_gamma   90.00
#
_symmetry.space_group_name_H-M   'P 1'
#
loop_
_entity.id
_entity.type
_entity.pdbx_description
1 polymer ?
#
loop_
_entity_poly.entity_id
_entity_poly.type
_entity_poly.pdbx_seq_one_letter_code
_entity_poly.pdbx_strand_id
1 'polypeptide(L)' 'KILREKGYTIATEVTKAGFFWKAEDKHQQYYTKKGGNPYCHRYIQKF' A
#
# COMPACT_ATOMS: atom_id res chain seq x y z
N LYS A 1 10.60 -11.62 -12.96
CA LYS A 1 12.03 -11.43 -13.34
C LYS A 1 12.34 -9.96 -13.66
N ILE A 2 11.49 -9.29 -14.44
CA ILE A 2 11.52 -7.86 -14.83
C ILE A 2 12.13 -6.90 -13.80
N LEU A 3 11.66 -6.88 -12.55
CA LEU A 3 12.14 -5.93 -11.54
C LEU A 3 13.60 -6.16 -11.11
N ARG A 4 14.04 -7.43 -11.02
CA ARG A 4 15.43 -7.76 -10.69
C ARG A 4 16.36 -7.43 -11.87
N GLU A 5 15.89 -7.68 -13.10
CA GLU A 5 16.63 -7.35 -14.32
C GLU A 5 16.82 -5.83 -14.49
N LYS A 6 15.87 -5.02 -13.98
CA LYS A 6 15.99 -3.55 -13.92
C LYS A 6 16.86 -3.05 -12.75
N GLY A 7 17.48 -3.94 -11.96
CA GLY A 7 18.40 -3.57 -10.87
C GLY A 7 17.74 -3.17 -9.54
N TYR A 8 16.43 -3.41 -9.38
CA TYR A 8 15.74 -3.05 -8.13
C TYR A 8 15.96 -4.08 -7.01
N THR A 9 16.19 -3.57 -5.81
CA THR A 9 16.09 -4.34 -4.56
C THR A 9 14.61 -4.46 -4.17
N ILE A 10 14.03 -5.66 -4.32
CA ILE A 10 12.61 -5.91 -4.05
C ILE A 10 12.41 -6.19 -2.56
N ALA A 11 11.62 -5.35 -1.88
CA ALA A 11 11.32 -5.49 -0.45
C ALA A 11 9.90 -6.03 -0.17
N THR A 12 9.07 -6.24 -1.20
CA THR A 12 7.70 -6.77 -1.01
C THR A 12 7.76 -8.24 -0.60
N GLU A 13 7.13 -8.53 0.54
CA GLU A 13 7.00 -9.90 1.05
C GLU A 13 5.72 -10.55 0.52
N VAL A 14 5.81 -11.83 0.16
CA VAL A 14 4.66 -12.64 -0.26
C VAL A 14 4.48 -13.75 0.77
N THR A 15 3.47 -13.61 1.61
CA THR A 15 3.17 -14.53 2.72
C THR A 15 1.73 -15.02 2.62
N LYS A 16 1.41 -16.10 3.35
CA LYS A 16 0.01 -16.51 3.52
C LYS A 16 -0.73 -15.47 4.35
N ALA A 17 -2.02 -15.25 4.06
CA ALA A 17 -2.84 -14.36 4.87
C ALA A 17 -2.89 -14.85 6.33
N GLY A 18 -2.48 -13.99 7.25
CA GLY A 18 -2.56 -14.23 8.69
C GLY A 18 -3.87 -13.71 9.29
N PHE A 19 -3.95 -13.71 10.62
CA PHE A 19 -5.06 -13.09 11.32
C PHE A 19 -5.09 -11.57 11.07
N PHE A 20 -6.25 -11.03 10.74
CA PHE A 20 -6.44 -9.60 10.49
C PHE A 20 -7.15 -8.92 11.66
N TRP A 21 -6.42 -8.08 12.39
CA TRP A 21 -6.98 -7.24 13.46
C TRP A 21 -7.55 -5.96 12.85
N LYS A 22 -8.88 -5.79 12.94
CA LYS A 22 -9.55 -4.60 12.42
C LYS A 22 -9.08 -3.35 13.18
N ALA A 23 -8.64 -2.32 12.45
CA ALA A 23 -8.30 -1.01 13.02
C ALA A 23 -9.55 -0.26 13.55
N GLU A 24 -9.36 0.63 14.52
CA GLU A 24 -10.43 1.45 15.12
C GLU A 24 -11.28 2.18 14.04
N ASP A 25 -12.56 2.42 14.32
CA ASP A 25 -13.50 2.98 13.34
C ASP A 25 -13.12 4.40 12.84
N LYS A 26 -12.32 5.14 13.62
CA LYS A 26 -11.77 6.45 13.21
C LYS A 26 -10.78 6.35 12.03
N HIS A 27 -10.11 5.20 11.87
CA HIS A 27 -9.19 4.94 10.76
C HIS A 27 -9.92 4.49 9.50
N GLN A 28 -11.12 3.93 9.65
CA GLN A 28 -11.93 3.45 8.53
C GLN A 28 -12.45 4.63 7.71
N GLN A 29 -12.23 4.61 6.39
CA GLN A 29 -12.66 5.66 5.46
C GLN A 29 -12.17 7.07 5.83
N TYR A 30 -10.98 7.18 6.44
CA TYR A 30 -10.44 8.43 6.96
C TYR A 30 -10.43 9.58 5.94
N TYR A 31 -9.89 9.34 4.74
CA TYR A 31 -9.79 10.35 3.68
C TYR A 31 -11.14 10.84 3.20
N THR A 32 -12.10 9.93 3.01
CA THR A 32 -13.49 10.27 2.64
C THR A 32 -14.19 11.06 3.74
N LYS A 33 -14.05 10.66 5.01
CA LYS A 33 -14.67 11.34 6.16
C LYS A 33 -14.08 12.74 6.42
N LYS A 34 -12.79 12.94 6.12
CA LYS A 34 -12.08 14.20 6.36
C LYS A 34 -11.99 15.12 5.13
N GLY A 35 -12.38 14.64 3.95
CA GLY A 35 -12.37 15.43 2.72
C GLY A 35 -10.98 15.75 2.18
N GLY A 36 -10.01 14.84 2.34
CA GLY A 36 -8.62 15.05 1.92
C GLY A 36 -8.02 13.90 1.12
N ASN A 37 -6.99 14.19 0.33
CA ASN A 37 -6.27 13.21 -0.46
C ASN A 37 -4.95 12.81 0.22
N PRO A 38 -4.52 11.54 0.12
CA PRO A 38 -3.21 11.14 0.62
C PRO A 38 -2.10 11.82 -0.18
N TYR A 39 -1.13 12.41 0.51
CA TYR A 39 0.03 13.04 -0.13
C TYR A 39 1.05 12.00 -0.62
N CYS A 40 1.24 10.91 0.14
CA CYS A 40 2.19 9.83 -0.21
C CYS A 40 1.64 8.79 -1.18
N HIS A 41 0.32 8.60 -1.25
CA HIS A 41 -0.27 7.48 -1.99
C HIS A 41 -0.78 7.97 -3.34
N ARG A 42 0.08 7.84 -4.36
CA ARG A 42 -0.27 8.16 -5.75
C ARG A 42 0.21 7.04 -6.68
N TYR A 43 -0.62 6.69 -7.64
CA TYR A 43 -0.21 5.78 -8.70
C TYR A 43 0.86 6.45 -9.58
N ILE A 44 1.90 5.70 -9.90
CA ILE A 44 2.91 6.09 -10.89
C ILE A 44 3.13 4.86 -11.76
N GLN A 45 2.99 5.01 -13.07
CA GLN A 45 3.37 3.95 -14.00
C GLN A 45 4.89 3.82 -13.97
N LYS A 46 5.39 2.71 -13.42
CA LYS A 46 6.83 2.48 -13.21
C LYS A 46 7.43 1.47 -14.19
N PHE A 47 6.65 0.61 -14.82
CA PHE A 47 7.13 -0.46 -15.70
C PHE A 47 6.19 -0.73 -16.87
#